data_AF-W6LBU5-F1
#
_entry.id   AF-W6LBU5-F1
#
_cell.length_a   1.000
_cell.length_b   1.000
_cell.length_c   1.000
_cell.angle_alpha   90.00
_cell.angle_beta   90.00
_cell.angle_gamma   90.00
#
_symmetry.space_group_name_H-M   'P 1'
#
loop_
_entity.id
_entity.type
_entity.pdbx_description
1 polymer ?
#
loop_
_entity_poly.entity_id
_entity_poly.type
_entity_poly.pdbx_seq_one_letter_code
_entity_poly.pdbx_strand_id
1 'polypeptide(L)'
;MSSIEDMMKKAVTTSNTFYQDRNAVQGYKDRKDNIRKKKREQKDTLTQWYGMKKRQLNEDEKQELELLQYRNFLNPDTQHQAPKRSSNMSSDFVEFGYFAETGKNKRKRLKSFADEWITENQQFEEIVKKRMKKNVKLNKKLKIAAAKRTATEAARQKAKKSFKKRLHA
;
A
#
# COMPACT_ATOMS: atom_id res chain seq x y z
N MET A 1 32.00 -43.40 46.33
CA MET A 1 31.02 -42.30 46.22
C MET A 1 31.43 -41.21 45.21
N SER A 2 32.31 -41.45 44.21
CA SER A 2 32.79 -40.36 43.30
C SER A 2 32.14 -40.34 41.90
N SER A 3 31.40 -41.36 41.49
CA SER A 3 30.98 -41.52 40.08
C SER A 3 30.01 -40.44 39.60
N ILE A 4 29.10 -39.97 40.45
CA ILE A 4 28.11 -38.94 40.09
C ILE A 4 28.76 -37.56 40.01
N GLU A 5 29.65 -37.23 40.96
CA GLU A 5 30.39 -35.96 40.95
C GLU A 5 31.33 -35.84 39.75
N ASP A 6 32.00 -36.93 39.37
CA ASP A 6 32.86 -36.96 38.18
C ASP A 6 32.06 -36.85 36.88
N MET A 7 30.85 -37.42 36.84
CA MET A 7 29.93 -37.29 35.70
C MET A 7 29.35 -35.88 35.60
N MET A 8 29.01 -35.26 36.74
CA MET A 8 28.59 -33.85 36.81
C MET A 8 29.71 -32.90 36.38
N LYS A 9 30.97 -33.14 36.77
CA LYS A 9 32.13 -32.36 36.33
C LYS A 9 32.36 -32.44 34.81
N LYS A 10 32.14 -33.60 34.19
CA LYS A 10 32.19 -33.74 32.72
C LYS A 10 31.03 -33.04 32.02
N ALA A 11 29.87 -32.93 32.67
CA ALA A 11 28.69 -32.25 32.13
C ALA A 11 28.78 -30.71 32.24
N VAL A 12 29.54 -30.18 33.18
CA VAL A 12 29.82 -28.74 33.29
C VAL A 12 30.81 -28.35 32.21
N THR A 13 30.30 -27.78 31.12
CA THR A 13 31.11 -27.22 30.03
C THR A 13 31.88 -26.00 30.56
N THR A 14 33.18 -26.14 30.76
CA THR A 14 34.08 -25.08 31.25
C THR A 14 34.44 -24.03 30.20
N SER A 15 34.02 -24.22 28.94
CA SER A 15 34.29 -23.25 27.88
C SER A 15 33.27 -22.12 27.89
N ASN A 16 33.76 -20.89 28.10
CA ASN A 16 32.96 -19.68 28.08
C ASN A 16 32.25 -19.45 26.70
N THR A 17 32.76 -20.09 25.65
CA THR A 17 32.21 -20.04 24.28
C THR A 17 31.03 -20.98 24.06
N PHE A 18 30.80 -21.98 24.92
CA PHE A 18 29.77 -23.01 24.72
C PHE A 18 28.36 -22.42 24.59
N TYR A 19 28.04 -21.42 25.41
CA TYR A 19 26.77 -20.70 25.40
C TYR A 19 26.80 -19.40 24.59
N GLN A 20 27.97 -18.96 24.10
CA GLN A 20 28.10 -17.73 23.31
C GLN A 20 27.91 -17.97 21.82
N ASP A 21 28.30 -19.14 21.32
CA ASP A 21 28.18 -19.52 19.92
C ASP A 21 26.94 -20.37 19.61
N ARG A 22 26.64 -20.50 18.32
CA ARG A 22 25.50 -21.29 17.81
C ARG A 22 25.86 -22.77 17.84
N ASN A 23 25.76 -23.37 19.02
CA ASN A 23 25.94 -24.81 19.22
C ASN A 23 24.59 -25.55 19.24
N ALA A 24 24.61 -26.87 19.48
CA ALA A 24 23.42 -27.72 19.54
C ALA A 24 22.41 -27.34 20.64
N VAL A 25 22.81 -26.52 21.62
CA VAL A 25 21.96 -25.95 22.67
C VAL A 25 21.72 -24.49 22.37
N GLN A 26 20.49 -24.02 22.59
CA GLN A 26 20.09 -22.63 22.32
C GLN A 26 21.03 -21.62 22.99
N GLY A 27 21.91 -21.03 22.19
CA GLY A 27 22.94 -20.13 22.67
C GLY A 27 22.39 -18.75 23.02
N TYR A 28 23.20 -17.93 23.69
CA TYR A 28 22.89 -16.54 24.01
C TYR A 28 22.62 -15.71 22.75
N LYS A 29 23.33 -16.00 21.65
CA LYS A 29 23.08 -15.41 20.32
C LYS A 29 21.68 -15.77 19.81
N ASP A 30 21.28 -17.04 19.89
CA ASP A 30 19.95 -17.50 19.43
C ASP A 30 18.82 -16.91 20.28
N ARG A 31 19.03 -16.79 21.59
CA ARG A 31 18.08 -16.11 22.49
C ARG A 31 17.91 -14.64 22.10
N LYS A 32 19.00 -13.93 21.80
CA LYS A 32 18.95 -12.54 21.33
C LYS A 32 18.25 -12.41 19.98
N ASP A 33 18.55 -13.29 19.03
CA ASP A 33 17.93 -13.28 17.71
C ASP A 33 16.43 -13.60 17.79
N ASN A 34 16.03 -14.53 18.66
CA ASN A 34 14.62 -14.81 18.93
C ASN A 34 13.89 -13.63 19.57
N ILE A 35 14.51 -12.92 20.51
CA ILE A 35 13.93 -11.69 21.08
C ILE A 35 13.77 -10.62 20.00
N ARG A 36 14.77 -10.44 19.12
CA ARG A 36 14.68 -9.50 18.01
C ARG A 36 13.57 -9.88 17.03
N LYS A 37 13.43 -11.16 16.69
CA LYS A 37 12.37 -11.68 15.83
C LYS A 37 11.00 -11.43 16.44
N LYS A 38 10.79 -11.76 17.72
CA LYS A 38 9.54 -11.47 18.45
C LYS A 38 9.20 -9.98 18.46
N LYS A 39 10.18 -9.10 18.67
CA LYS A 39 9.96 -7.64 18.63
C LYS A 39 9.56 -7.15 17.24
N ARG A 40 10.15 -7.70 16.17
CA ARG A 40 9.76 -7.40 14.79
C ARG A 40 8.34 -7.88 14.50
N GLU A 41 8.03 -9.12 14.85
CA GLU A 41 6.68 -9.69 14.70
C GLU A 41 5.63 -8.87 15.44
N GLN A 42 5.90 -8.45 16.68
CA GLN A 42 5.00 -7.57 17.44
C GLN A 42 4.80 -6.20 16.80
N LYS A 43 5.85 -5.62 16.20
CA LYS A 43 5.75 -4.33 15.50
C LYS A 43 4.90 -4.43 14.23
N ASP A 44 5.05 -5.53 13.51
CA ASP A 44 4.38 -5.77 12.23
C ASP A 44 3.02 -6.47 12.42
N THR A 45 2.52 -6.57 13.64
CA THR A 45 1.26 -7.24 13.96
C THR A 45 0.36 -6.33 14.80
N LEU A 46 -0.89 -6.15 14.37
CA LEU A 46 -1.89 -5.40 15.09
C LEU A 46 -2.62 -6.31 16.08
N THR A 47 -2.14 -6.34 17.31
CA THR A 47 -2.65 -7.24 18.37
C THR A 47 -4.11 -6.99 18.73
N GLN A 48 -4.56 -5.73 18.66
CA GLN A 48 -5.97 -5.34 18.88
C GLN A 48 -6.93 -5.99 17.87
N TRP A 49 -6.40 -6.40 16.70
CA TRP A 49 -7.17 -6.94 15.59
C TRP A 49 -6.85 -8.43 15.37
N TYR A 50 -6.91 -9.21 16.45
CA TYR A 50 -6.66 -10.66 16.42
C TYR A 50 -5.32 -11.07 15.79
N GLY A 51 -4.33 -10.17 15.81
CA GLY A 51 -3.03 -10.44 15.22
C GLY A 51 -2.96 -10.19 13.71
N MET A 52 -3.75 -9.25 13.18
CA MET A 52 -3.67 -8.83 11.78
C MET A 52 -2.26 -8.38 11.43
N LYS A 53 -1.68 -8.95 10.36
CA LYS A 53 -0.29 -8.66 9.99
C LYS A 53 -0.20 -7.48 9.04
N LYS A 54 0.90 -6.74 9.16
CA LYS A 54 1.30 -5.73 8.20
C LYS A 54 1.70 -6.43 6.90
N ARG A 55 1.10 -6.04 5.78
CA ARG A 55 1.36 -6.63 4.47
C ARG A 55 2.01 -5.59 3.57
N GLN A 56 3.10 -5.98 2.92
CA GLN A 56 3.63 -5.20 1.80
C GLN A 56 2.75 -5.50 0.59
N LEU A 57 2.01 -4.49 0.14
CA LEU A 57 1.08 -4.62 -0.98
C LEU A 57 1.83 -4.49 -2.31
N ASN A 58 1.51 -5.38 -3.24
CA ASN A 58 1.94 -5.26 -4.64
C ASN A 58 1.21 -4.09 -5.33
N GLU A 59 1.71 -3.67 -6.50
CA GLU A 59 1.08 -2.57 -7.26
C GLU A 59 -0.36 -2.88 -7.65
N ASP A 60 -0.62 -4.11 -8.10
CA ASP A 60 -1.97 -4.58 -8.45
C ASP A 60 -2.91 -4.52 -7.23
N GLU A 61 -2.46 -5.01 -6.07
CA GLU A 61 -3.23 -5.00 -4.83
C GLU A 61 -3.54 -3.56 -4.34
N LYS A 62 -2.60 -2.62 -4.55
CA LYS A 62 -2.84 -1.20 -4.25
C LYS A 62 -3.91 -0.61 -5.16
N GLN A 63 -3.88 -0.94 -6.45
CA GLN A 63 -4.90 -0.49 -7.40
C GLN A 63 -6.27 -1.07 -7.05
N GLU A 64 -6.34 -2.34 -6.64
CA GLU A 64 -7.60 -2.96 -6.18
C GLU A 64 -8.19 -2.26 -4.94
N LEU A 65 -7.35 -1.90 -3.96
CA LEU A 65 -7.80 -1.15 -2.80
C LEU A 65 -8.24 0.27 -3.16
N GLU A 66 -7.58 0.90 -4.12
CA GLU A 66 -7.99 2.21 -4.62
C GLU A 66 -9.36 2.11 -5.32
N LEU A 67 -9.60 1.04 -6.06
CA LEU A 67 -10.84 0.79 -6.78
C LEU A 67 -12.06 0.75 -5.82
N LEU A 68 -11.89 0.27 -4.58
CA LEU A 68 -12.94 0.30 -3.56
C LEU A 68 -13.39 1.72 -3.19
N GLN A 69 -12.55 2.74 -3.32
CA GLN A 69 -12.95 4.14 -3.10
C GLN A 69 -14.00 4.59 -4.10
N TYR A 70 -13.99 3.97 -5.28
CA TYR A 70 -14.89 4.27 -6.39
C TYR A 70 -16.14 3.37 -6.40
N ARG A 71 -16.41 2.60 -5.33
CA ARG A 71 -17.56 1.69 -5.25
C ARG A 71 -18.93 2.32 -5.55
N ASN A 72 -19.12 3.59 -5.19
CA ASN A 72 -20.36 4.32 -5.45
C ASN A 72 -20.62 4.59 -6.94
N PHE A 73 -19.63 4.39 -7.83
CA PHE A 73 -19.83 4.60 -9.26
C PHE A 73 -20.54 3.46 -9.97
N LEU A 74 -20.61 2.27 -9.36
CA LEU A 74 -21.23 1.12 -9.99
C LEU A 74 -22.75 1.14 -9.92
N ASN A 75 -23.24 1.41 -8.71
CA ASN A 75 -24.62 1.21 -8.37
C ASN A 75 -25.09 2.51 -7.70
N PRO A 76 -25.77 3.37 -8.47
CA PRO A 76 -26.23 4.66 -7.97
C PRO A 76 -27.27 4.51 -6.86
N ASP A 77 -27.90 3.33 -6.74
CA ASP A 77 -28.94 3.03 -5.76
C ASP A 77 -28.33 2.63 -4.40
N THR A 78 -27.11 2.09 -4.40
CA THR A 78 -26.36 1.77 -3.18
C THR A 78 -25.33 2.85 -2.91
N GLN A 79 -25.79 4.05 -2.53
CA GLN A 79 -24.88 5.13 -2.13
C GLN A 79 -24.22 4.78 -0.79
N HIS A 80 -23.01 4.24 -0.84
CA HIS A 80 -22.23 4.03 0.38
C HIS A 80 -21.70 5.37 0.87
N GLN A 81 -21.60 5.51 2.20
CA GLN A 81 -20.96 6.69 2.77
C GLN A 81 -19.51 6.77 2.27
N ALA A 82 -19.15 7.92 1.70
CA ALA A 82 -17.79 8.18 1.30
C ALA A 82 -16.91 8.21 2.56
N PRO A 83 -15.79 7.45 2.59
CA PRO A 83 -14.90 7.49 3.74
C PRO A 83 -14.44 8.92 3.99
N LYS A 84 -14.48 9.35 5.26
CA LYS A 84 -13.98 10.68 5.65
C LYS A 84 -12.51 10.74 5.22
N ARG A 85 -12.12 11.79 4.50
CA ARG A 85 -10.76 12.02 3.97
C ARG A 85 -9.74 12.31 5.09
N SER A 86 -9.72 11.50 6.15
CA SER A 86 -8.69 11.59 7.17
C SER A 86 -7.49 10.78 6.72
N SER A 87 -6.57 11.48 6.07
CA SER A 87 -5.20 11.09 5.73
C SER A 87 -5.02 10.04 4.62
N ASN A 88 -3.97 10.24 3.83
CA ASN A 88 -3.50 9.44 2.70
C ASN A 88 -3.02 8.02 3.08
N MET A 89 -3.65 7.35 4.06
CA MET A 89 -3.19 6.05 4.55
C MET A 89 -4.07 4.95 3.95
N SER A 90 -3.59 4.33 2.88
CA SER A 90 -3.77 2.89 2.74
C SER A 90 -3.33 2.28 4.08
N SER A 91 -4.22 1.60 4.81
CA SER A 91 -3.78 0.94 6.04
C SER A 91 -2.76 -0.11 5.64
N ASP A 92 -1.60 -0.12 6.29
CA ASP A 92 -0.58 -1.13 5.98
C ASP A 92 -0.97 -2.54 6.47
N PHE A 93 -2.04 -2.61 7.26
CA PHE A 93 -2.64 -3.83 7.77
C PHE A 93 -3.91 -4.12 6.95
N VAL A 94 -3.82 -5.11 6.06
CA VAL A 94 -4.89 -5.54 5.16
C VAL A 94 -4.76 -7.04 4.95
N GLU A 95 -5.90 -7.74 4.95
CA GLU A 95 -6.00 -9.15 4.58
C GLU A 95 -7.03 -9.33 3.47
N PHE A 96 -6.65 -10.08 2.43
CA PHE A 96 -7.53 -10.43 1.32
C PHE A 96 -8.13 -11.80 1.62
N GLY A 97 -9.45 -11.84 1.80
CA GLY A 97 -10.23 -13.05 2.03
C GLY A 97 -11.19 -13.33 0.89
N TYR A 98 -11.78 -14.53 0.90
CA TYR A 98 -12.84 -14.92 0.00
C TYR A 98 -14.06 -15.38 0.80
N PHE A 99 -15.26 -15.16 0.27
CA PHE A 99 -16.48 -15.65 0.91
C PHE A 99 -16.57 -17.18 0.78
N ALA A 100 -16.66 -17.87 1.92
CA ALA A 100 -16.75 -19.32 1.99
C ALA A 100 -18.11 -19.85 1.48
N GLU A 101 -19.21 -19.11 1.74
CA GLU A 101 -20.59 -19.56 1.54
C GLU A 101 -21.35 -18.89 0.39
N THR A 102 -20.71 -18.62 -0.76
CA THR A 102 -21.45 -18.16 -1.94
C THR A 102 -22.00 -19.34 -2.74
N GLY A 103 -23.30 -19.55 -2.62
CA GLY A 103 -24.07 -20.53 -3.37
C GLY A 103 -23.88 -20.43 -4.90
N LYS A 104 -23.90 -21.61 -5.53
CA LYS A 104 -24.13 -21.89 -6.96
C LYS A 104 -23.11 -21.40 -8.03
N ASN A 105 -22.22 -20.44 -7.78
CA ASN A 105 -21.35 -19.88 -8.85
C ASN A 105 -19.82 -20.05 -8.65
N LYS A 106 -19.35 -21.26 -8.32
CA LYS A 106 -17.89 -21.55 -8.25
C LYS A 106 -17.14 -21.25 -9.56
N ARG A 107 -17.80 -21.39 -10.72
CA ARG A 107 -17.19 -21.20 -12.06
C ARG A 107 -17.00 -19.74 -12.48
N LYS A 108 -17.58 -18.78 -11.77
CA LYS A 108 -17.47 -17.35 -12.07
C LYS A 108 -16.49 -16.62 -11.14
N ARG A 109 -15.83 -17.35 -10.23
CA ARG A 109 -14.87 -16.75 -9.29
C ARG A 109 -13.65 -16.30 -10.06
N LEU A 110 -13.36 -15.01 -10.00
CA LEU A 110 -12.15 -14.46 -10.58
C LEU A 110 -11.13 -14.23 -9.47
N LYS A 111 -9.87 -14.04 -9.89
CA LYS A 111 -8.75 -13.91 -8.95
C LYS A 111 -8.79 -12.57 -8.20
N SER A 112 -9.33 -11.54 -8.85
CA SER A 112 -9.39 -10.17 -8.37
C SER A 112 -10.82 -9.67 -8.38
N PHE A 113 -11.13 -8.83 -7.39
CA PHE A 113 -12.37 -8.05 -7.37
C PHE A 113 -12.50 -7.14 -8.60
N ALA A 114 -11.39 -6.62 -9.15
CA ALA A 114 -11.42 -5.79 -10.35
C ALA A 114 -11.91 -6.57 -11.57
N ASP A 115 -11.50 -7.83 -11.69
CA ASP A 115 -11.92 -8.73 -12.77
C ASP A 115 -13.41 -9.08 -12.65
N GLU A 116 -13.89 -9.35 -11.43
CA GLU A 116 -15.33 -9.54 -11.14
C GLU A 116 -16.12 -8.29 -11.54
N TRP A 117 -15.59 -7.10 -11.27
CA TRP A 117 -16.23 -5.85 -11.66
C TRP A 117 -16.41 -5.64 -13.14
N ILE A 118 -15.35 -5.90 -13.90
CA ILE A 118 -15.37 -5.70 -15.36
C ILE A 118 -16.31 -6.72 -16.00
N THR A 119 -16.31 -7.97 -15.51
CA THR A 119 -17.16 -9.03 -16.06
C THR A 119 -18.63 -8.84 -15.71
N GLU A 120 -18.96 -8.33 -14.54
CA GLU A 120 -20.35 -8.08 -14.14
C GLU A 120 -20.95 -6.84 -14.83
N ASN A 121 -20.16 -5.81 -15.13
CA ASN A 121 -20.67 -4.52 -15.60
C ASN A 121 -20.08 -4.08 -16.95
N GLN A 122 -20.51 -4.70 -18.06
CA GLN A 122 -20.07 -4.30 -19.42
C GLN A 122 -20.35 -2.82 -19.74
N GLN A 123 -21.45 -2.26 -19.21
CA GLN A 123 -21.81 -0.85 -19.39
C GLN A 123 -20.81 0.11 -18.73
N PHE A 124 -20.09 -0.36 -17.70
CA PHE A 124 -19.09 0.44 -17.01
C PHE A 124 -17.92 0.79 -17.92
N GLU A 125 -17.49 -0.14 -18.77
CA GLU A 125 -16.41 0.08 -19.73
C GLU A 125 -16.74 1.25 -20.67
N GLU A 126 -17.98 1.35 -21.12
CA GLU A 126 -18.43 2.46 -21.96
C GLU A 126 -18.47 3.80 -21.23
N ILE A 127 -18.96 3.81 -19.98
CA ILE A 127 -19.04 5.03 -19.16
C ILE A 127 -17.63 5.55 -18.84
N VAL A 128 -16.71 4.66 -18.47
CA VAL A 128 -15.30 4.98 -18.24
C VAL A 128 -14.68 5.53 -19.53
N LYS A 129 -14.84 4.86 -20.67
CA LYS A 129 -14.35 5.34 -21.98
C LYS A 129 -14.90 6.73 -22.32
N LYS A 130 -16.19 6.99 -22.11
CA LYS A 130 -16.81 8.31 -22.36
C LYS A 130 -16.24 9.39 -21.44
N ARG A 131 -16.09 9.12 -20.14
CA ARG A 131 -15.55 10.09 -19.17
C ARG A 131 -14.05 10.33 -19.33
N MET A 132 -13.25 9.30 -19.60
CA MET A 132 -11.82 9.46 -19.90
C MET A 132 -11.61 10.36 -21.12
N LYS A 133 -12.36 10.15 -22.21
CA LYS A 133 -12.33 11.03 -23.39
C LYS A 133 -12.68 12.49 -23.03
N LYS A 134 -13.65 12.72 -22.14
CA LYS A 134 -14.02 14.07 -21.67
C LYS A 134 -12.89 14.72 -20.85
N ASN A 135 -12.28 13.99 -19.92
CA ASN A 135 -11.18 14.49 -19.08
C ASN A 135 -9.92 14.80 -19.90
N VAL A 136 -9.57 13.96 -20.88
CA VAL A 136 -8.46 14.23 -21.80
C VAL A 136 -8.70 15.52 -22.60
N LYS A 137 -9.93 15.73 -23.09
CA LYS A 137 -10.32 16.97 -23.79
C LYS A 137 -10.21 18.19 -22.87
N LEU A 138 -10.67 18.09 -21.62
CA LEU A 138 -10.57 19.18 -20.64
C LEU A 138 -9.11 19.51 -20.30
N ASN A 139 -8.27 18.49 -20.05
CA ASN A 139 -6.84 18.69 -19.77
C ASN A 139 -6.11 19.35 -20.95
N LYS A 140 -6.42 18.97 -22.19
CA LYS A 140 -5.88 19.66 -23.38
C LYS A 140 -6.29 21.13 -23.42
N LYS A 141 -7.57 21.44 -23.16
CA LYS A 141 -8.06 22.83 -23.11
C LYS A 141 -7.37 23.64 -22.01
N LEU A 142 -7.20 23.07 -20.82
CA LEU A 142 -6.51 23.72 -19.70
C LEU A 142 -5.04 24.01 -20.02
N LYS A 143 -4.33 23.06 -20.64
CA LYS A 143 -2.93 23.28 -21.09
C LYS A 143 -2.83 24.41 -22.12
N ILE A 144 -3.75 24.46 -23.09
CA ILE A 144 -3.80 25.53 -24.10
C ILE A 144 -4.10 26.89 -23.44
N ALA A 145 -5.05 26.93 -22.50
CA ALA A 145 -5.38 28.16 -21.77
C ALA A 145 -4.22 28.66 -20.91
N ALA A 146 -3.51 27.75 -20.23
CA ALA A 146 -2.31 28.08 -19.46
C ALA A 146 -1.20 28.63 -20.37
N ALA A 147 -0.92 27.97 -21.50
CA ALA A 147 0.07 28.44 -22.47
C ALA A 147 -0.26 29.83 -23.06
N LYS A 148 -1.55 30.12 -23.29
CA LYS A 148 -1.99 31.46 -23.73
C LYS A 148 -1.76 32.51 -22.65
N ARG A 149 -2.09 32.20 -21.38
CA ARG A 149 -1.87 33.13 -20.26
C ARG A 149 -0.39 33.45 -20.08
N THR A 150 0.49 32.44 -20.08
CA THR A 150 1.93 32.65 -19.95
C THR A 150 2.50 33.44 -21.13
N ALA A 151 2.04 33.19 -22.36
CA ALA A 151 2.44 33.97 -23.54
C ALA A 151 2.02 35.45 -23.41
N THR A 152 0.80 35.74 -22.94
CA THR A 152 0.34 37.11 -22.72
C THR A 152 1.11 37.83 -21.61
N GLU A 153 1.47 37.12 -20.53
CA GLU A 153 2.28 37.67 -19.44
C GLU A 153 3.71 37.96 -19.90
N ALA A 154 4.32 37.06 -20.67
CA ALA A 154 5.64 37.26 -21.26
C ALA A 154 5.65 38.46 -22.23
N ALA A 155 4.60 38.63 -23.04
CA ALA A 155 4.45 39.79 -23.92
C ALA A 155 4.30 41.10 -23.12
N ARG A 156 3.50 41.10 -22.04
CA ARG A 156 3.37 42.26 -21.13
C ARG A 156 4.69 42.60 -20.44
N GLN A 157 5.47 41.61 -20.01
CA GLN A 157 6.79 41.85 -19.41
C GLN A 157 7.78 42.43 -20.43
N LYS A 158 7.78 41.95 -21.67
CA LYS A 158 8.58 42.52 -22.76
C LYS A 158 8.20 43.98 -23.05
N ALA A 159 6.90 44.28 -23.11
CA ALA A 159 6.38 45.64 -23.31
C ALA A 159 6.76 46.60 -22.14
N LYS A 160 6.72 46.12 -20.89
CA LYS A 160 7.18 46.91 -19.73
C LYS A 160 8.69 47.17 -19.77
N LYS A 161 9.50 46.19 -20.20
CA LYS A 161 10.96 46.35 -20.36
C LYS A 161 11.31 47.32 -21.50
N SER A 162 10.60 47.27 -22.63
CA SER A 162 10.83 48.21 -23.74
C SER A 162 10.38 49.64 -23.40
N PHE A 163 9.28 49.81 -22.66
CA PHE A 163 8.82 51.11 -22.19
C PHE A 163 9.81 51.76 -21.21
N LYS A 164 10.35 51.00 -20.24
CA LYS A 164 11.39 51.49 -19.31
C LYS A 164 12.67 51.94 -20.03
N LYS A 165 13.08 51.23 -21.10
CA LYS A 165 14.27 51.63 -21.89
C LYS A 165 14.07 52.91 -22.69
N ARG A 166 12.84 53.23 -23.13
CA ARG A 166 12.54 54.47 -23.86
C ARG A 166 12.40 55.70 -22.96
N LEU A 167 12.18 55.51 -21.66
CA LEU A 167 12.06 56.60 -20.67
C LEU A 167 13.40 57.05 -20.07
N HIS A 168 14.46 56.28 -20.28
CA HIS A 168 15.82 56.54 -19.80
C HIS A 168 16.82 56.80 -20.95
N ALA A 169 16.32 57.03 -22.16
CA ALA A 169 17.07 57.46 -23.33
C ALA A 169 16.63 58.88 -23.69
#